data_AF-A0A7W1W290-F1
#
_entry.id   AF-A0A7W1W290-F1
#
_cell.length_a   1.000
_cell.length_b   1.000
_cell.length_c   1.000
_cell.angle_alpha   90.00
_cell.angle_beta   90.00
_cell.angle_gamma   90.00
#
_symmetry.space_group_name_H-M   'P 1'
#
loop_
_entity.id
_entity.type
_entity.pdbx_description
1 polymer ?
#
loop_
_entity_poly.entity_id
_entity_poly.type
_entity_poly.pdbx_seq_one_letter_code
_entity_poly.pdbx_strand_id
1 'polypeptide(L)' 'ALRHERRVELAFEPGRWFDITRWGIGSQIFGASWKETYKVFPFPQAEITRNQGKMKQNEGY' A
#
# COMPACT_ATOMS: atom_id res chain seq x y z
N ALA A 1 7.28 -19.42 9.45
CA ALA A 1 7.88 -18.84 10.66
C ALA A 1 7.83 -17.30 10.61
N LEU A 2 8.73 -16.63 9.89
CA LEU A 2 8.90 -15.16 9.91
C LEU A 2 7.62 -14.30 9.75
N ARG A 3 6.76 -14.57 8.76
CA ARG A 3 5.54 -13.77 8.55
C ARG A 3 4.53 -13.90 9.70
N HIS A 4 4.53 -15.04 10.36
CA HIS A 4 3.67 -15.30 11.50
C HIS A 4 4.20 -14.59 12.75
N GLU A 5 5.49 -14.74 13.04
CA GLU A 5 6.19 -14.05 14.15
C GLU A 5 5.98 -12.54 14.08
N ARG A 6 6.27 -11.91 12.94
CA ARG A 6 6.06 -10.47 12.75
C ARG A 6 4.61 -10.01 12.97
N ARG A 7 3.62 -10.86 12.65
CA ARG A 7 2.20 -10.54 12.86
C ARG A 7 1.82 -10.58 14.34
N VAL A 8 2.45 -11.45 15.11
CA VAL A 8 2.21 -11.61 16.55
C VAL A 8 3.00 -10.58 17.35
N GLU A 9 4.30 -10.42 17.06
CA GLU A 9 5.22 -9.54 17.80
C GLU A 9 4.87 -8.06 17.63
N LEU A 10 4.49 -7.63 16.43
CA LEU A 10 4.26 -6.22 16.09
C LEU A 10 2.76 -5.90 15.97
N ALA A 11 1.91 -6.64 16.68
CA ALA A 11 0.47 -6.41 16.66
C ALA A 11 0.15 -5.03 17.23
N PHE A 12 -0.75 -4.30 16.57
CA PHE A 12 -1.11 -2.90 16.90
C PHE A 12 0.01 -1.87 16.73
N GLU A 13 1.15 -2.26 16.16
CA GLU A 13 2.18 -1.36 15.68
C GLU A 13 2.02 -1.16 14.15
N PRO A 14 2.28 0.04 13.60
CA PRO A 14 1.95 0.41 12.22
C PRO A 14 2.84 -0.25 11.13
N GLY A 15 3.05 -1.57 11.19
CA GLY A 15 3.86 -2.34 10.22
C GLY A 15 3.07 -3.28 9.31
N ARG A 16 1.88 -3.72 9.73
CA ARG A 16 1.18 -4.83 9.06
C ARG A 16 0.82 -4.55 7.61
N TRP A 17 0.41 -3.31 7.30
CA TRP A 17 0.10 -2.91 5.92
C TRP A 17 1.34 -3.02 5.02
N PHE A 18 2.46 -2.45 5.46
CA PHE A 18 3.72 -2.48 4.70
C PHE A 18 4.30 -3.89 4.53
N ASP A 19 4.05 -4.80 5.49
CA ASP A 19 4.37 -6.23 5.35
C ASP A 19 3.53 -6.88 4.24
N ILE A 20 2.23 -6.59 4.19
CA ILE A 20 1.32 -7.13 3.18
C ILE A 20 1.68 -6.64 1.78
N THR A 21 1.95 -5.35 1.62
CA THR A 21 2.28 -4.75 0.32
C THR A 21 3.64 -5.24 -0.20
N ARG A 22 4.69 -5.22 0.64
CA ARG A 22 6.04 -5.63 0.22
C ARG A 22 6.13 -7.10 -0.19
N TRP A 23 5.31 -7.96 0.42
CA TRP A 23 5.28 -9.39 0.13
C TRP A 23 4.30 -9.77 -0.98
N GLY A 24 3.54 -8.81 -1.51
CA GLY A 24 2.57 -9.07 -2.59
C GLY A 24 1.42 -10.00 -2.18
N ILE A 25 1.05 -10.01 -0.89
CA ILE A 25 0.02 -10.93 -0.36
C ILE A 25 -1.33 -10.26 -0.14
N GLY A 26 -1.55 -9.07 -0.70
CA GLY A 26 -2.79 -8.31 -0.48
C GLY A 26 -4.04 -9.06 -0.94
N SER A 27 -4.02 -9.65 -2.13
CA SER A 27 -5.13 -10.46 -2.66
C SER A 27 -5.42 -11.70 -1.81
N GLN A 28 -4.39 -12.32 -1.24
CA GLN A 28 -4.53 -13.48 -0.35
C GLN A 28 -5.17 -13.11 0.99
N ILE A 29 -4.90 -11.90 1.50
CA ILE A 29 -5.39 -11.44 2.81
C ILE A 29 -6.78 -10.80 2.71
N PHE A 30 -7.04 -10.01 1.67
CA PHE A 30 -8.26 -9.20 1.54
C PHE A 30 -9.22 -9.68 0.43
N GLY A 31 -8.84 -10.67 -0.37
CA GLY A 31 -9.70 -11.24 -1.42
C GLY A 31 -10.20 -10.18 -2.39
N ALA A 32 -11.50 -10.19 -2.68
CA ALA A 32 -12.16 -9.26 -3.60
C ALA A 32 -12.09 -7.78 -3.17
N SER A 33 -11.79 -7.49 -1.90
CA SER A 33 -11.60 -6.13 -1.41
C SER A 33 -10.21 -5.57 -1.74
N TRP A 34 -9.27 -6.41 -2.21
CA TRP A 34 -7.95 -5.95 -2.62
C TRP A 34 -7.96 -5.32 -4.01
N LYS A 35 -7.28 -4.19 -4.16
CA LYS A 35 -6.91 -3.63 -5.46
C LYS A 35 -5.40 -3.44 -5.49
N GLU A 36 -4.77 -3.80 -6.61
CA GLU A 36 -3.31 -3.67 -6.77
C GLU A 36 -2.82 -2.22 -6.58
N THR A 37 -3.67 -1.23 -6.86
CA THR A 37 -3.40 0.18 -6.64
C THR A 37 -3.17 0.51 -5.16
N TYR A 38 -3.77 -0.23 -4.22
CA TYR A 38 -3.63 0.03 -2.78
C TYR A 38 -2.21 -0.18 -2.22
N LYS A 39 -1.27 -0.69 -3.02
CA LYS A 39 0.15 -0.80 -2.61
C LYS A 39 0.79 0.54 -2.25
N VAL A 40 0.34 1.63 -2.87
CA VAL A 40 0.91 2.97 -2.72
C VAL A 40 -0.18 4.01 -2.48
N PHE A 41 0.13 5.06 -1.72
CA PHE A 41 -0.80 6.18 -1.59
C PHE A 41 -0.80 7.04 -2.87
N PRO A 42 -1.95 7.56 -3.30
CA PRO A 42 -2.00 8.49 -4.42
C PRO A 42 -1.26 9.78 -4.08
N PHE A 43 -0.62 10.37 -5.08
CA PHE A 43 -0.17 11.75 -4.94
C PHE A 43 -1.37 12.68 -4.79
N PRO A 44 -1.31 13.67 -3.87
CA PRO A 44 -2.37 14.66 -3.75
C PRO A 44 -2.55 15.43 -5.06
N GLN A 45 -3.80 15.52 -5.54
CA GLN A 45 -4.10 16.17 -6.82
C GLN A 45 -3.64 17.65 -6.84
N ALA A 46 -3.72 18.33 -5.70
CA ALA A 46 -3.25 19.71 -5.57
C ALA A 46 -1.75 19.87 -5.91
N GLU A 47 -0.91 18.88 -5.56
CA GLU A 47 0.52 18.92 -5.85
C GLU A 47 0.81 18.64 -7.33
N ILE A 48 0.06 17.72 -7.95
CA ILE A 48 0.13 17.46 -9.41
C ILE A 48 -0.23 18.74 -10.19
N THR A 49 -1.33 19.39 -9.80
CA THR A 49 -1.78 20.64 -10.43
C THR A 49 -0.77 21.76 -10.21
N ARG A 50 -0.23 21.92 -8.99
CA ARG A 50 0.81 22.93 -8.69
C ARG A 50 2.06 22.73 -9.54
N ASN A 51 2.46 21.48 -9.80
CA ASN A 51 3.62 21.15 -10.62
C ASN A 51 3.30 21.12 -12.13
N GLN A 52 2.17 21.69 -12.56
CA GLN A 52 1.74 21.78 -13.96
C GLN A 52 1.77 20.41 -14.67
N GLY A 53 1.43 19.34 -13.96
CA GLY A 53 1.40 17.97 -14.50
C GLY A 53 2.77 17.34 -14.77
N LYS A 54 3.88 17.96 -14.37
CA LYS A 54 5.22 17.33 -14.45
C LYS A 54 5.34 16.12 -13.54
N MET A 55 4.67 16.18 -12.38
CA MET A 55 4.49 15.04 -11.50
C MET A 55 3.34 14.18 -12.01
N LYS A 56 3.62 12.95 -12.43
CA LYS A 56 2.59 12.00 -12.89
C LYS A 56 2.08 11.16 -11.73
N GLN A 57 0.79 10.83 -11.77
CA GLN A 57 0.15 9.97 -10.78
C GLN A 57 0.70 8.53 -10.87
N ASN A 58 0.62 7.80 -9.75
CA ASN A 58 0.84 6.36 -9.70
C ASN A 58 -0.12 5.63 -10.65
N GLU A 59 0.32 4.53 -11.23
CA GLU A 59 -0.50 3.74 -12.15
C GLU A 59 -1.81 3.27 -11.46
N GLY A 60 -2.94 3.55 -12.10
CA GLY A 60 -4.28 3.18 -11.65
C GLY A 60 -4.95 4.13 -10.65
N TYR A 61 -4.33 5.28 -10.36
CA TYR A 61 -4.93 6.40 -9.60
C TYR A 61 -5.26 7.60 -10.49
#